data_AF-A0A8H4NAN5-F1
#
_entry.id   AF-A0A8H4NAN5-F1
#
_cell.length_a   1.000
_cell.length_b   1.000
_cell.length_c   1.000
_cell.angle_alpha   90.00
_cell.angle_beta   90.00
_cell.angle_gamma   90.00
#
_symmetry.space_group_name_H-M   'P 1'
#
loop_
_entity.id
_entity.type
_entity.pdbx_description
1 polymer ?
#
loop_
_entity_poly.entity_id
_entity_poly.type
_entity_poly.pdbx_seq_one_letter_code
_entity_poly.pdbx_strand_id
1 'polypeptide(L)'
;MSRTQYAAHGARCTTALLRQRLRHCANPKTSLRYSSSIRSAEEIESLLSKPTWSVKALLPSDSQSTDAPTITPAQLKHLLNLSALPEPKDGEEEAKMLKTLRSQLHFVRAIQEVDTKGVPPLRAIRDETQSAEDEVKISLDAVKGALEQEEVRGKHYKRIQRKDGPINTKGAEDWDVLGHAERRAGKYFVVDSGKS
;
A
#
# COMPACT_ATOMS: atom_id res chain seq x y z
N MET A 1 -43.17 29.40 71.13
CA MET A 1 -42.22 30.40 71.69
C MET A 1 -40.82 29.83 71.54
N SER A 2 -39.88 30.69 71.15
CA SER A 2 -38.41 30.54 71.12
C SER A 2 -37.79 30.63 69.74
N ARG A 3 -37.15 31.80 69.54
CA ARG A 3 -36.23 32.17 68.46
C ARG A 3 -35.03 31.23 68.42
N THR A 4 -34.47 31.05 67.23
CA THR A 4 -33.03 31.21 67.06
C THR A 4 -32.73 31.70 65.65
N GLN A 5 -32.09 32.86 65.58
CA GLN A 5 -31.47 33.43 64.40
C GLN A 5 -30.14 32.71 64.18
N TYR A 6 -29.77 32.47 62.92
CA TYR A 6 -28.36 32.47 62.52
C TYR A 6 -28.23 33.10 61.13
N ALA A 7 -27.39 34.12 61.07
CA ALA A 7 -26.87 34.74 59.86
C ALA A 7 -25.41 34.29 59.69
N ALA A 8 -25.00 33.99 58.46
CA ALA A 8 -23.62 34.14 57.97
C ALA A 8 -23.63 33.92 56.44
N HIS A 9 -23.26 34.93 55.65
CA HIS A 9 -21.97 35.03 54.93
C HIS A 9 -21.69 33.76 54.12
N GLY A 10 -21.76 33.75 52.78
CA GLY A 10 -21.14 34.69 51.86
C GLY A 10 -20.03 33.95 51.11
N ALA A 11 -20.24 33.64 49.83
CA ALA A 11 -19.17 33.36 48.88
C ALA A 11 -19.75 33.43 47.47
N ARG A 12 -19.39 34.50 46.74
CA ARG A 12 -19.65 34.62 45.30
C ARG A 12 -18.70 33.66 44.60
N CYS A 13 -19.24 32.60 44.01
CA CYS A 13 -18.47 31.69 43.18
C CYS A 13 -18.47 32.26 41.75
N THR A 14 -17.39 32.92 41.35
CA THR A 14 -17.17 33.36 39.97
C THR A 14 -16.69 32.18 39.14
N THR A 15 -17.55 31.68 38.26
CA THR A 15 -17.20 30.66 37.27
C THR A 15 -16.31 31.29 36.20
N ALA A 16 -15.00 31.07 36.30
CA ALA A 16 -14.07 31.39 35.23
C ALA A 16 -14.22 30.37 34.08
N LEU A 17 -14.72 30.84 32.94
CA LEU A 17 -14.76 30.06 31.69
C LEU A 17 -13.33 29.85 31.18
N LEU A 18 -12.77 28.66 31.39
CA LEU A 18 -11.52 28.23 30.78
C LEU A 18 -11.78 27.91 29.30
N ARG A 19 -11.59 28.90 28.41
CA ARG A 19 -11.49 28.66 26.96
C ARG A 19 -10.23 27.83 26.70
N GLN A 20 -10.36 26.52 26.61
CA GLN A 20 -9.33 25.66 26.02
C GLN A 20 -9.17 26.03 24.54
N ARG A 21 -8.12 26.80 24.24
CA ARG A 21 -7.65 26.97 22.87
C ARG A 21 -7.12 25.62 22.39
N LEU A 22 -7.87 24.96 21.52
CA LEU A 22 -7.39 23.87 20.69
C LEU A 22 -6.18 24.39 19.89
N ARG A 23 -4.97 24.05 20.35
CA ARG A 23 -3.75 24.21 19.57
C ARG A 23 -3.83 23.17 18.45
N HIS A 24 -4.48 23.55 17.36
CA HIS A 24 -4.31 22.86 16.09
C HIS A 24 -2.85 23.04 15.72
N CYS A 25 -2.11 21.93 15.65
CA CYS A 25 -0.81 21.88 15.02
C CYS A 25 -1.02 22.25 13.55
N ALA A 26 -0.91 23.53 13.24
CA ALA A 26 -0.83 24.01 11.89
C ALA A 26 0.47 23.46 11.31
N ASN A 27 0.35 22.43 10.46
CA ASN A 27 1.43 21.97 9.62
C ASN A 27 1.92 23.20 8.84
N PRO A 28 3.17 23.67 9.01
CA PRO A 28 3.65 24.80 8.23
C PRO A 28 3.63 24.35 6.79
N LYS A 29 2.66 24.85 6.01
CA LYS A 29 2.74 24.86 4.56
C LYS A 29 4.01 25.65 4.26
N THR A 30 5.12 24.95 4.07
CA THR A 30 6.30 25.49 3.43
C THR A 30 5.83 25.92 2.07
N SER A 31 5.45 27.19 1.95
CA SER A 31 5.32 27.86 0.67
C SER A 31 6.66 27.65 0.01
N LEU A 32 6.70 26.74 -0.96
CA LEU A 32 7.80 26.64 -1.90
C LEU A 32 7.91 28.03 -2.49
N ARG A 33 8.91 28.80 -2.04
CA ARG A 33 9.29 30.04 -2.69
C ARG A 33 9.74 29.63 -4.07
N TYR A 34 8.82 29.66 -5.02
CA TYR A 34 9.16 29.62 -6.42
C TYR A 34 10.12 30.79 -6.64
N SER A 35 11.36 30.51 -7.02
CA SER A 35 12.36 31.55 -7.18
C SER A 35 11.83 32.57 -8.17
N SER A 36 12.13 33.84 -7.90
CA SER A 36 11.87 34.95 -8.81
C SER A 36 12.24 34.58 -10.24
N SER A 37 11.40 34.98 -11.20
CA SER A 37 11.65 34.78 -12.64
C SER A 37 13.09 35.20 -12.96
N ILE A 38 13.92 34.24 -13.38
CA ILE A 38 15.29 34.44 -13.82
C ILE A 38 15.29 35.46 -14.96
N ARG A 39 16.17 36.46 -14.91
CA ARG A 39 16.09 37.63 -15.82
C ARG A 39 17.23 37.70 -16.84
N SER A 40 18.33 36.97 -16.65
CA SER A 40 19.48 37.00 -17.54
C SER A 40 20.22 35.65 -17.63
N ALA A 41 21.00 35.46 -18.70
CA ALA A 41 21.82 34.26 -18.91
C ALA A 41 22.96 34.15 -17.87
N GLU A 42 23.53 35.29 -17.45
CA GLU A 42 24.58 35.35 -16.42
C GLU A 42 24.08 34.83 -15.06
N GLU A 43 22.80 35.08 -14.74
CA GLU A 43 22.15 34.57 -13.53
C GLU A 43 22.01 33.04 -13.60
N ILE A 44 21.68 32.48 -14.77
CA ILE A 44 21.63 31.03 -15.01
C ILE A 44 23.00 30.39 -14.85
N GLU A 45 24.05 30.96 -15.45
CA GLU A 45 25.42 30.44 -15.33
C GLU A 45 25.89 30.45 -13.87
N SER A 46 25.60 31.53 -13.13
CA SER A 46 25.92 31.60 -11.71
C SER A 46 25.21 30.53 -10.88
N LEU A 47 23.97 30.18 -11.22
CA LEU A 47 23.19 29.13 -10.56
C LEU A 47 23.69 27.73 -10.92
N LEU A 48 24.01 27.49 -12.20
CA LEU A 48 24.52 26.20 -12.67
C LEU A 48 25.98 25.95 -12.25
N SER A 49 26.75 27.01 -11.95
CA SER A 49 28.14 26.90 -11.48
C SER A 49 28.27 26.24 -10.10
N LYS A 50 27.21 26.25 -9.29
CA LYS A 50 27.15 25.63 -7.96
C LYS A 50 26.26 24.39 -8.02
N PRO A 51 26.79 23.21 -8.37
CA PRO A 51 25.99 21.99 -8.38
C PRO A 51 25.55 21.66 -6.96
N THR A 52 24.26 21.82 -6.66
CA THR A 52 23.69 21.55 -5.34
C THR A 52 23.57 20.06 -5.03
N TRP A 53 23.42 19.23 -6.07
CA TRP A 53 23.55 17.78 -6.02
C TRP A 53 23.57 17.23 -7.45
N SER A 54 24.25 16.10 -7.66
CA SER A 54 24.18 15.36 -8.93
C SER A 54 23.38 14.09 -8.73
N VAL A 55 22.43 13.81 -9.63
CA VAL A 55 21.68 12.55 -9.65
C VAL A 55 22.62 11.34 -9.81
N LYS A 56 23.81 11.53 -10.41
CA LYS A 56 24.84 10.49 -10.52
C LYS A 56 25.32 9.98 -9.16
N ALA A 57 25.25 10.80 -8.10
CA ALA A 57 25.62 10.39 -6.76
C ALA A 57 24.63 9.37 -6.16
N LEU A 58 23.42 9.24 -6.72
CA LEU A 58 22.41 8.25 -6.32
C LEU A 58 22.50 6.95 -7.12
N LEU A 59 23.34 6.89 -8.15
CA LEU A 59 23.56 5.68 -8.93
C LEU A 59 24.68 4.86 -8.28
N PRO A 60 24.56 3.52 -8.28
CA PRO A 60 25.65 2.66 -7.81
C PRO A 60 26.87 2.90 -8.71
N SER A 61 27.97 3.37 -8.11
CA SER A 61 29.25 3.45 -8.83
C SER A 61 29.76 2.04 -9.12
N ASP A 62 30.41 1.83 -10.27
CA ASP A 62 30.98 0.51 -10.63
C ASP A 62 31.99 0.00 -9.58
N SER A 63 32.50 0.88 -8.72
CA SER A 63 33.41 0.59 -7.60
C SER A 63 32.74 0.35 -6.24
N GLN A 64 31.45 0.64 -6.06
CA GLN A 64 30.78 0.44 -4.76
C GLN A 64 30.16 -0.96 -4.66
N SER A 65 30.89 -1.84 -3.98
CA SER A 65 30.59 -3.26 -3.87
C SER A 65 30.54 -3.78 -2.43
N THR A 66 30.16 -2.99 -1.42
CA THR A 66 30.36 -3.43 -0.02
C THR A 66 29.15 -3.48 0.91
N ASP A 67 28.08 -2.71 0.71
CA ASP A 67 26.95 -2.68 1.68
C ASP A 67 25.60 -3.24 1.16
N ALA A 68 25.53 -3.68 -0.10
CA ALA A 68 24.33 -4.33 -0.65
C ALA A 68 24.08 -5.71 0.00
N PRO A 69 22.82 -6.14 0.19
CA PRO A 69 22.58 -7.51 0.65
C PRO A 69 23.07 -8.39 -0.49
N THR A 70 24.10 -9.18 -0.23
CA THR A 70 24.72 -9.97 -1.27
C THR A 70 23.72 -11.04 -1.67
N ILE A 71 22.93 -10.76 -2.72
CA ILE A 71 22.02 -11.75 -3.26
C ILE A 71 22.86 -12.87 -3.82
N THR A 72 22.66 -14.04 -3.23
CA THR A 72 23.38 -15.23 -3.61
C THR A 72 22.78 -15.80 -4.89
N PRO A 73 23.57 -16.52 -5.70
CA PRO A 73 23.06 -17.29 -6.84
C PRO A 73 21.86 -18.18 -6.46
N ALA A 74 21.91 -18.83 -5.30
CA ALA A 74 20.82 -19.64 -4.78
C ALA A 74 19.54 -18.84 -4.52
N GLN A 75 19.65 -17.61 -3.99
CA GLN A 75 18.51 -16.72 -3.81
C GLN A 75 17.94 -16.25 -5.15
N LEU A 76 18.79 -15.97 -6.14
CA LEU A 76 18.32 -15.64 -7.50
C LEU A 76 17.49 -16.80 -8.08
N LYS A 77 18.00 -18.03 -8.02
CA LYS A 77 17.26 -19.22 -8.48
C LYS A 77 15.94 -19.41 -7.72
N HIS A 78 15.95 -19.18 -6.41
CA HIS A 78 14.73 -19.23 -5.62
C HIS A 78 13.69 -18.19 -6.06
N LEU A 79 14.12 -16.95 -6.36
CA LEU A 79 13.24 -15.90 -6.88
C LEU A 79 12.68 -16.24 -8.27
N LEU A 80 13.48 -16.85 -9.14
CA LEU A 80 13.01 -17.32 -10.44
C LEU A 80 11.92 -18.39 -10.28
N ASN A 81 12.09 -19.32 -9.35
CA ASN A 81 11.06 -20.32 -9.06
C ASN A 81 9.77 -19.71 -8.51
N LEU A 82 9.86 -18.71 -7.61
CA LEU A 82 8.68 -18.00 -7.09
C LEU A 82 7.93 -17.22 -8.18
N SER A 83 8.66 -16.73 -9.19
CA SER A 83 8.08 -16.01 -10.34
C SER A 83 7.73 -16.94 -11.51
N ALA A 84 7.86 -18.25 -11.34
CA ALA A 84 7.64 -19.26 -12.38
C ALA A 84 8.46 -19.02 -13.66
N LEU A 85 9.66 -18.46 -13.51
CA LEU A 85 10.62 -18.25 -14.60
C LEU A 85 11.62 -19.41 -14.69
N PRO A 86 12.15 -19.70 -15.89
CA PRO A 86 13.17 -20.74 -16.07
C PRO A 86 14.50 -20.35 -15.41
N GLU A 87 15.30 -21.36 -15.06
CA GLU A 87 16.66 -21.17 -14.58
C GLU A 87 17.57 -20.57 -15.66
N PRO A 88 18.61 -19.80 -15.28
CA PRO A 88 19.56 -19.22 -16.23
C PRO A 88 20.30 -20.31 -16.99
N LYS A 89 20.52 -20.09 -18.29
CA LYS A 89 21.15 -21.09 -19.17
C LYS A 89 22.64 -21.23 -18.87
N ASP A 90 23.28 -20.10 -18.59
CA ASP A 90 24.72 -19.98 -18.41
C ASP A 90 25.06 -19.08 -17.20
N GLY A 91 26.27 -19.25 -16.65
CA GLY A 91 26.76 -18.43 -15.54
C GLY A 91 26.92 -16.94 -15.91
N GLU A 92 27.13 -16.62 -17.19
CA GLU A 92 27.19 -15.23 -17.67
C GLU A 92 25.82 -14.54 -17.59
N GLU A 93 24.75 -15.26 -17.97
CA GLU A 93 23.38 -14.79 -17.85
C GLU A 93 23.02 -14.57 -16.38
N GLU A 94 23.39 -15.51 -15.51
CA GLU A 94 23.22 -15.41 -14.06
C GLU A 94 23.94 -14.16 -13.49
N ALA A 95 25.19 -13.91 -13.89
CA ALA A 95 25.95 -12.73 -13.45
C ALA A 95 25.30 -11.41 -13.91
N LYS A 96 24.78 -11.37 -15.15
CA LYS A 96 24.05 -10.20 -15.68
C LYS A 96 22.75 -9.94 -14.93
N MET A 97 22.00 -10.99 -14.60
CA MET A 97 20.78 -10.90 -13.80
C MET A 97 21.09 -10.40 -12.38
N LEU A 98 22.13 -10.95 -11.73
CA LEU A 98 22.59 -10.49 -10.43
C LEU A 98 23.03 -9.02 -10.44
N LYS A 99 23.77 -8.58 -11.47
CA LYS A 99 24.15 -7.17 -11.64
C LYS A 99 22.92 -6.27 -11.70
N THR A 100 21.95 -6.64 -12.54
CA THR A 100 20.71 -5.87 -12.73
C THR A 100 19.92 -5.76 -11.42
N LEU A 101 19.77 -6.88 -10.72
CA LEU A 101 19.01 -6.94 -9.48
C LEU A 101 19.69 -6.13 -8.36
N ARG A 102 21.02 -6.16 -8.27
CA ARG A 102 21.78 -5.30 -7.34
C ARG A 102 21.53 -3.81 -7.61
N SER A 103 21.52 -3.40 -8.88
CA SER A 103 21.22 -2.02 -9.25
C SER A 103 19.79 -1.61 -8.87
N GLN A 104 18.81 -2.50 -9.05
CA GLN A 104 17.42 -2.25 -8.64
C GLN A 104 17.30 -2.10 -7.12
N LEU A 105 17.95 -2.96 -6.34
CA LEU A 105 17.91 -2.87 -4.87
C LEU A 105 18.62 -1.64 -4.31
N HIS A 106 19.68 -1.19 -4.97
CA HIS A 106 20.33 0.08 -4.62
C HIS A 106 19.33 1.24 -4.66
N PHE A 107 18.53 1.32 -5.72
CA PHE A 107 17.50 2.33 -5.86
C PHE A 107 16.42 2.22 -4.77
N VAL A 108 15.94 1.01 -4.47
CA VAL A 108 14.94 0.80 -3.41
C VAL A 108 15.45 1.25 -2.04
N ARG A 109 16.74 1.02 -1.74
CA ARG A 109 17.35 1.45 -0.48
C ARG A 109 17.43 2.95 -0.33
N ALA A 110 17.79 3.66 -1.40
CA ALA A 110 17.77 5.13 -1.40
C ALA A 110 16.37 5.68 -1.07
N ILE A 111 15.29 4.97 -1.45
CA ILE A 111 13.92 5.32 -1.06
C ILE A 111 13.68 5.03 0.43
N GLN A 112 14.18 3.90 0.95
CA GLN A 112 14.03 3.50 2.36
C GLN A 112 14.76 4.44 3.34
N GLU A 113 15.78 5.16 2.89
CA GLU A 113 16.50 6.16 3.69
C GLU A 113 15.66 7.41 4.02
N VAL A 114 14.56 7.64 3.29
CA VAL A 114 13.68 8.79 3.51
C VAL A 114 12.88 8.61 4.81
N ASP A 115 12.82 9.64 5.65
CA ASP A 115 12.02 9.61 6.88
C ASP A 115 10.52 9.62 6.55
N THR A 116 9.85 8.49 6.77
CA THR A 116 8.41 8.32 6.58
C THR A 116 7.63 8.26 7.90
N LYS A 117 8.20 8.75 9.01
CA LYS A 117 7.51 8.74 10.32
C LYS A 117 6.17 9.48 10.26
N GLY A 118 5.11 8.80 10.70
CA GLY A 118 3.76 9.36 10.80
C GLY A 118 2.98 9.40 9.48
N VAL A 119 3.50 8.83 8.40
CA VAL A 119 2.80 8.73 7.11
C VAL A 119 2.26 7.29 6.94
N PRO A 120 0.93 7.09 6.83
CA PRO A 120 0.38 5.76 6.54
C PRO A 120 0.71 5.35 5.10
N PRO A 121 0.89 4.04 4.82
CA PRO A 121 1.17 3.57 3.47
C PRO A 121 -0.05 3.73 2.58
N LEU A 122 0.12 4.41 1.44
CA LEU A 122 -0.92 4.54 0.41
C LEU A 122 -1.12 3.18 -0.29
N ARG A 123 -2.32 2.61 -0.22
CA ARG A 123 -2.61 1.27 -0.79
C ARG A 123 -3.00 1.31 -2.26
N ALA A 124 -3.73 2.34 -2.65
CA ALA A 124 -4.20 2.55 -4.02
C ALA A 124 -4.35 4.05 -4.27
N ILE A 125 -4.27 4.47 -5.53
CA ILE A 125 -4.56 5.86 -5.91
C ILE A 125 -6.09 6.02 -5.87
N ARG A 126 -6.61 6.36 -4.70
CA ARG A 126 -8.04 6.59 -4.42
C ARG A 126 -8.20 7.76 -3.47
N ASP A 127 -9.43 8.24 -3.39
CA ASP A 127 -9.82 9.14 -2.31
C ASP A 127 -9.86 8.34 -1.00
N GLU A 128 -8.91 8.60 -0.10
CA GLU A 128 -8.82 8.00 1.24
C GLU A 128 -9.52 8.86 2.31
N THR A 129 -10.40 9.78 1.89
CA THR A 129 -11.27 10.48 2.84
C THR A 129 -12.25 9.50 3.50
N GLN A 130 -12.62 9.78 4.76
CA GLN A 130 -13.59 8.97 5.51
C GLN A 130 -14.90 8.77 4.75
N SER A 131 -15.35 9.79 3.99
CA SER A 131 -16.55 9.70 3.16
C SER A 131 -16.42 8.64 2.06
N ALA A 132 -15.29 8.64 1.33
CA ALA A 132 -15.03 7.66 0.28
C ALA A 132 -14.85 6.24 0.84
N GLU A 133 -14.24 6.11 2.02
CA GLU A 133 -14.16 4.82 2.74
C GLU A 133 -15.54 4.29 3.13
N ASP A 134 -16.42 5.16 3.64
CA ASP A 134 -17.78 4.79 4.05
C ASP A 134 -18.66 4.40 2.85
N GLU A 135 -18.48 5.05 1.69
CA GLU A 135 -19.17 4.70 0.45
C GLU A 135 -18.77 3.31 -0.09
N VAL A 136 -17.48 2.96 -0.01
CA VAL A 136 -16.96 1.66 -0.47
C VAL A 136 -17.22 0.54 0.55
N LYS A 137 -17.48 0.88 1.81
CA LYS A 137 -17.68 -0.08 2.89
C LYS A 137 -18.89 -0.96 2.60
N ILE A 138 -18.63 -2.26 2.49
CA ILE A 138 -19.67 -3.28 2.34
C ILE A 138 -20.45 -3.36 3.66
N SER A 139 -21.68 -2.85 3.68
CA SER A 139 -22.56 -2.87 4.84
C SER A 139 -23.21 -4.24 5.05
N LEU A 140 -23.66 -4.53 6.27
CA LEU A 140 -24.42 -5.77 6.55
C LEU A 140 -25.69 -5.84 5.71
N ASP A 141 -26.35 -4.70 5.48
CA ASP A 141 -27.54 -4.62 4.64
C ASP A 141 -27.24 -5.02 3.19
N ALA A 142 -26.06 -4.64 2.67
CA ALA A 142 -25.63 -5.02 1.32
C ALA A 142 -25.39 -6.55 1.18
N VAL A 143 -24.90 -7.22 2.24
CA VAL A 143 -24.63 -8.67 2.22
C VAL A 143 -25.81 -9.50 2.70
N LYS A 144 -26.85 -8.86 3.27
CA LYS A 144 -27.99 -9.54 3.89
C LYS A 144 -28.64 -10.58 2.98
N GLY A 145 -28.85 -10.25 1.71
CA GLY A 145 -29.43 -11.19 0.74
C GLY A 145 -28.56 -12.44 0.49
N ALA A 146 -27.24 -12.32 0.59
CA ALA A 146 -26.34 -13.48 0.51
C ALA A 146 -26.34 -14.29 1.81
N LEU A 147 -26.43 -13.63 2.98
CA LEU A 147 -26.52 -14.30 4.28
C LEU A 147 -27.85 -15.06 4.45
N GLU A 148 -28.95 -14.56 3.90
CA GLU A 148 -30.25 -15.24 3.92
C GLU A 148 -30.27 -16.56 3.13
N GLN A 149 -29.34 -16.73 2.19
CA GLN A 149 -29.16 -17.96 1.42
C GLN A 149 -28.32 -18.99 2.17
N GLU A 150 -27.80 -18.68 3.36
CA GLU A 150 -27.08 -19.61 4.19
C GLU A 150 -28.04 -20.54 4.96
N GLU A 151 -27.60 -21.77 5.17
CA GLU A 151 -28.33 -22.78 5.93
C GLU A 151 -27.42 -23.41 6.97
N VAL A 152 -28.00 -23.69 8.14
CA VAL A 152 -27.29 -24.39 9.21
C VAL A 152 -27.42 -25.89 9.00
N ARG A 153 -26.33 -26.55 8.62
CA ARG A 153 -26.27 -28.01 8.47
C ARG A 153 -25.72 -28.67 9.75
N GLY A 154 -26.25 -29.86 10.05
CA GLY A 154 -25.81 -30.71 11.16
C GLY A 154 -26.70 -30.64 12.40
N LYS A 155 -26.95 -31.80 13.02
CA LYS A 155 -27.83 -31.95 14.19
C LYS A 155 -27.13 -31.68 15.53
N HIS A 156 -25.90 -32.18 15.69
CA HIS A 156 -25.10 -32.03 16.91
C HIS A 156 -24.01 -30.96 16.76
N TYR A 157 -23.32 -30.91 15.61
CA TYR A 157 -22.37 -29.85 15.26
C TYR A 157 -22.94 -28.99 14.13
N LYS A 158 -23.58 -27.89 14.50
CA LYS A 158 -24.18 -26.93 13.57
C LYS A 158 -23.10 -26.13 12.85
N ARG A 159 -23.07 -26.18 11.52
CA ARG A 159 -22.19 -25.38 10.67
C ARG A 159 -23.01 -24.57 9.67
N ILE A 160 -22.72 -23.28 9.59
CA ILE A 160 -23.31 -22.39 8.58
C ILE A 160 -22.64 -22.67 7.24
N GLN A 161 -23.42 -23.00 6.22
CA GLN A 161 -22.95 -23.21 4.86
C GLN A 161 -23.86 -22.46 3.89
N ARG A 162 -23.32 -22.00 2.76
CA ARG A 162 -24.15 -21.48 1.67
C ARG A 162 -24.93 -22.64 1.05
N LYS A 163 -26.18 -22.40 0.65
CA LYS A 163 -26.96 -23.41 -0.07
C LYS A 163 -26.29 -23.73 -1.40
N ASP A 164 -25.88 -24.99 -1.56
CA ASP A 164 -25.39 -25.51 -2.83
C ASP A 164 -26.57 -25.58 -3.82
N GLY A 165 -26.48 -24.84 -4.93
CA GLY A 165 -27.49 -24.83 -5.97
C GLY A 165 -26.90 -24.38 -7.31
N PRO A 166 -27.55 -24.72 -8.44
CA PRO A 166 -27.13 -24.21 -9.73
C PRO A 166 -27.23 -22.69 -9.71
N ILE A 167 -26.09 -22.01 -9.76
CA ILE A 167 -26.03 -20.56 -9.91
C ILE A 167 -26.61 -20.25 -11.29
N ASN A 168 -27.65 -19.42 -11.35
CA ASN A 168 -28.22 -18.97 -12.62
C ASN A 168 -27.21 -18.05 -13.32
N THR A 169 -26.32 -18.62 -14.12
CA THR A 169 -25.35 -17.90 -14.95
C THR A 169 -25.93 -17.41 -16.28
N LYS A 170 -27.24 -17.61 -16.50
CA LYS A 170 -27.95 -17.19 -17.73
C LYS A 170 -27.77 -15.69 -17.98
N GLY A 171 -27.11 -15.34 -19.07
CA GLY A 171 -26.87 -13.96 -19.51
C GLY A 171 -25.66 -13.27 -18.89
N ALA A 172 -24.94 -13.92 -17.96
CA ALA A 172 -23.70 -13.37 -17.40
C ALA A 172 -22.47 -13.78 -18.23
N GLU A 173 -22.44 -15.01 -18.74
CA GLU A 173 -21.23 -15.59 -19.32
C GLU A 173 -21.57 -16.58 -20.45
N ASP A 174 -21.75 -16.07 -21.69
CA ASP A 174 -21.80 -16.89 -22.92
C ASP A 174 -20.41 -17.00 -23.58
N TRP A 175 -19.35 -16.82 -22.78
CA TRP A 175 -17.98 -16.88 -23.31
C TRP A 175 -17.49 -18.33 -23.30
N ASP A 176 -16.83 -18.73 -24.39
CA ASP A 176 -16.20 -20.05 -24.47
C ASP A 176 -14.98 -20.09 -23.53
N VAL A 177 -15.16 -20.74 -22.38
CA VAL A 177 -14.12 -20.92 -21.36
C VAL A 177 -12.83 -21.51 -21.94
N LEU A 178 -12.95 -22.35 -22.97
CA LEU A 178 -11.82 -23.04 -23.62
C LEU A 178 -11.44 -22.39 -24.95
N GLY A 179 -12.03 -21.25 -25.33
CA GLY A 179 -11.87 -20.64 -26.65
C GLY A 179 -10.44 -20.19 -26.95
N HIS A 180 -9.71 -19.77 -25.92
CA HIS A 180 -8.30 -19.34 -26.02
C HIS A 180 -7.30 -20.38 -25.54
N ALA A 181 -7.74 -21.59 -25.17
CA ALA A 181 -6.86 -22.64 -24.68
C ALA A 181 -6.06 -23.26 -25.84
N GLU A 182 -4.73 -23.26 -25.74
CA GLU A 182 -3.86 -23.93 -26.73
C GLU A 182 -4.10 -25.46 -26.75
N ARG A 183 -4.25 -26.07 -25.57
CA ARG A 183 -4.51 -27.52 -25.42
C ARG A 183 -5.74 -27.77 -24.56
N ARG A 184 -6.65 -28.60 -25.06
CA ARG A 184 -7.89 -28.99 -24.38
C ARG A 184 -8.20 -30.47 -24.61
N ALA A 185 -8.77 -31.10 -23.59
CA ALA A 185 -9.29 -32.45 -23.65
C ALA A 185 -10.74 -32.43 -23.17
N GLY A 186 -11.68 -32.47 -24.11
CA GLY A 186 -13.10 -32.33 -23.81
C GLY A 186 -13.40 -30.99 -23.14
N LYS A 187 -13.82 -31.04 -21.87
CA LYS A 187 -14.20 -29.87 -21.06
C LYS A 187 -13.08 -29.37 -20.12
N TYR A 188 -11.84 -29.83 -20.33
CA TYR A 188 -10.73 -29.57 -19.42
C TYR A 188 -9.55 -28.93 -20.14
N PHE A 189 -8.83 -28.05 -19.42
CA PHE A 189 -7.49 -27.61 -19.81
C PHE A 189 -6.50 -28.76 -19.63
N VAL A 190 -5.59 -28.93 -20.59
CA VAL A 190 -4.54 -29.94 -20.52
C VAL A 190 -3.22 -29.25 -20.20
N VAL A 191 -2.61 -29.63 -19.09
CA VAL A 191 -1.30 -29.15 -18.66
C VAL A 191 -0.38 -30.36 -18.56
N ASP A 192 0.84 -30.25 -19.08
CA ASP A 192 1.84 -31.29 -18.93
C ASP A 192 2.23 -31.37 -17.46
N SER A 193 1.97 -32.52 -16.82
CA SER A 193 2.52 -32.77 -15.49
C SER A 193 3.99 -33.06 -15.66
N GLY A 194 4.83 -32.05 -15.39
CA GLY A 194 6.27 -32.21 -15.35
C GLY A 194 6.63 -33.30 -14.35
N LYS A 195 6.91 -34.52 -14.84
CA LYS A 195 7.79 -35.44 -14.12
C LYS A 195 9.18 -34.85 -14.24
N SER A 196 9.51 -34.02 -13.25
CA SER A 196 10.89 -33.67 -12.95
C SER A 196 11.64 -34.88 -12.41
#